data_AF-A0A974P7J7-F1
#
_entry.id   AF-A0A974P7J7-F1
#
_cell.length_a   1.000
_cell.length_b   1.000
_cell.length_c   1.000
_cell.angle_alpha   90.00
_cell.angle_beta   90.00
_cell.angle_gamma   90.00
#
_symmetry.space_group_name_H-M   'P 1'
#
loop_
_entity.id
_entity.type
_entity.pdbx_description
1 polymer ?
#
loop_
_entity_poly.entity_id
_entity_poly.type
_entity_poly.pdbx_seq_one_letter_code
_entity_poly.pdbx_strand_id
1 'polypeptide(L)'
;MMIALETGKSFITTIQRLEETSGPRTRKMLSRLNANLRIMSVGEAMDLFAKETGVPVMREFAAAVKIGNNAGYEEAKSYFESIKDELRQLRLVSLKEVTRNQPQKVKGLYVLVAVHAFIAVIMAFVAVMSEMQSI
;
A
#
# COMPACT_ATOMS: atom_id res chain seq x y z
N MET A 1 9.32 -1.40 4.88
CA MET A 1 10.21 -2.46 4.34
C MET A 1 11.55 -1.87 3.95
N MET A 2 11.64 -1.00 2.94
CA MET A 2 12.92 -0.44 2.46
C MET A 2 13.79 0.18 3.56
N ILE A 3 13.24 1.04 4.42
CA ILE A 3 13.97 1.64 5.56
C ILE A 3 14.57 0.57 6.51
N ALA A 4 13.87 -0.56 6.70
CA ALA A 4 14.38 -1.63 7.55
C ALA A 4 15.54 -2.39 6.90
N LEU A 5 15.51 -2.54 5.57
CA LEU A 5 16.58 -3.18 4.80
C LEU A 5 17.79 -2.25 4.65
N GLU A 6 17.57 -0.95 4.45
CA GLU A 6 18.61 0.11 4.45
C GLU A 6 19.36 0.19 5.77
N THR A 7 18.68 -0.11 6.88
CA THR A 7 19.29 -0.15 8.22
C THR A 7 19.92 -1.50 8.56
N GLY A 8 20.12 -2.37 7.56
CA GLY A 8 20.81 -3.65 7.70
C GLY A 8 19.99 -4.77 8.35
N LYS A 9 18.67 -4.62 8.52
CA LYS A 9 17.84 -5.71 9.04
C LYS A 9 17.67 -6.80 7.99
N SER A 10 17.66 -8.05 8.45
CA SER A 10 17.44 -9.21 7.59
C SER A 10 16.11 -9.10 6.81
N PHE A 11 16.15 -9.51 5.53
CA PHE A 11 14.98 -9.62 4.66
C PHE A 11 13.89 -10.48 5.29
N ILE A 12 14.26 -11.60 5.89
CA ILE A 12 13.33 -12.55 6.52
C ILE A 12 12.58 -11.86 7.66
N THR A 13 13.30 -11.19 8.56
CA THR A 13 12.70 -10.48 9.69
C THR A 13 11.81 -9.34 9.22
N THR A 14 12.19 -8.66 8.15
CA THR A 14 11.39 -7.57 7.59
C THR A 14 10.10 -8.07 6.94
N ILE A 15 10.15 -9.21 6.24
CA ILE A 15 8.96 -9.87 5.65
C ILE A 15 8.02 -10.38 6.75
N GLN A 16 8.56 -10.98 7.81
CA GLN A 16 7.77 -11.44 8.95
C GLN A 16 6.98 -10.29 9.60
N ARG A 17 7.61 -9.12 9.76
CA ARG A 17 6.97 -7.93 10.33
C ARG A 17 5.91 -7.30 9.42
N LEU A 18 5.94 -7.57 8.11
CA LEU A 18 4.89 -7.09 7.19
C LEU A 18 3.54 -7.77 7.47
N GLU A 19 3.53 -9.00 7.99
CA GLU A 19 2.28 -9.70 8.33
C GLU A 19 1.47 -8.95 9.41
N GLU A 20 2.17 -8.44 10.42
CA GLU A 20 1.58 -7.74 11.57
C GLU A 20 0.90 -6.43 11.14
N THR A 21 1.51 -5.72 10.19
CA THR A 21 1.09 -4.39 9.72
C THR A 21 0.15 -4.42 8.52
N SER A 22 -0.13 -5.60 7.97
CA SER A 22 -0.95 -5.76 6.77
C SER A 22 -2.44 -5.99 7.06
N GLY A 23 -3.29 -5.57 6.11
CA GLY A 23 -4.73 -5.83 6.16
C GLY A 23 -5.09 -7.33 6.02
N PRO A 24 -6.33 -7.74 6.33
CA PRO A 24 -6.69 -9.15 6.54
C PRO A 24 -6.36 -10.09 5.37
N ARG A 25 -6.62 -9.65 4.13
CA ARG A 25 -6.35 -10.44 2.92
C ARG A 25 -4.86 -10.63 2.69
N THR A 26 -4.10 -9.54 2.77
CA THR A 26 -2.63 -9.54 2.59
C THR A 26 -1.96 -10.32 3.71
N ARG A 27 -2.45 -10.19 4.95
CA ARG A 27 -1.97 -10.96 6.12
C ARG A 27 -2.04 -12.46 5.88
N LYS A 28 -3.15 -12.98 5.33
CA LYS A 28 -3.28 -14.41 5.01
C LYS A 28 -2.24 -14.89 3.98
N MET A 29 -1.92 -14.06 2.99
CA MET A 29 -0.91 -14.38 1.97
C MET A 29 0.50 -14.30 2.56
N LEU A 30 0.78 -13.30 3.41
CA LEU A 30 2.06 -13.15 4.11
C LEU A 30 2.29 -14.25 5.14
N SER A 31 1.24 -14.70 5.84
CA SER A 31 1.28 -15.85 6.75
C SER A 31 1.75 -17.12 6.03
N ARG A 32 1.26 -17.37 4.81
CA ARG A 32 1.71 -18.49 3.97
C ARG A 32 3.16 -18.31 3.51
N LEU A 33 3.53 -17.11 3.08
CA LEU A 33 4.93 -16.80 2.75
C LEU A 33 5.85 -17.05 3.95
N ASN A 34 5.47 -16.60 5.15
CA ASN A 34 6.22 -16.82 6.38
C ASN A 34 6.31 -18.30 6.76
N ALA A 35 5.24 -19.08 6.52
CA ALA A 35 5.28 -20.53 6.69
C ALA A 35 6.24 -21.19 5.70
N ASN A 36 6.23 -20.78 4.43
CA ASN A 36 7.13 -21.27 3.39
C ASN A 36 8.59 -20.94 3.73
N LEU A 37 8.88 -19.72 4.17
CA LEU A 37 10.23 -19.29 4.59
C LEU A 37 10.82 -20.12 5.75
N ARG A 38 10.01 -20.89 6.48
CA ARG A 38 10.49 -21.81 7.55
C ARG A 38 10.92 -23.17 7.01
N ILE A 39 10.45 -23.56 5.83
CA ILE A 39 10.60 -24.92 5.27
C ILE A 39 11.33 -24.96 3.93
N MET A 40 11.52 -23.81 3.26
CA MET A 40 12.23 -23.71 1.97
C MET A 40 13.10 -22.46 1.91
N SER A 41 13.95 -22.36 0.88
CA SER A 41 14.83 -21.21 0.69
C SER A 41 14.04 -19.93 0.41
N VAL A 42 14.63 -18.76 0.73
CA VAL A 42 14.02 -17.45 0.47
C VAL A 42 13.63 -17.31 -1.01
N GLY A 43 14.50 -17.75 -1.92
CA GLY A 43 14.24 -17.69 -3.36
C GLY A 43 13.01 -18.50 -3.79
N GLU A 44 12.90 -19.74 -3.32
CA GLU A 44 11.76 -20.63 -3.65
C GLU A 44 10.46 -20.14 -3.02
N ALA A 45 10.51 -19.68 -1.77
CA ALA A 45 9.34 -19.14 -1.07
C ALA A 45 8.80 -17.90 -1.78
N MET A 46 9.69 -17.03 -2.27
CA MET A 46 9.34 -15.83 -3.02
C MET A 46 8.77 -16.14 -4.41
N ASP A 47 9.30 -17.14 -5.11
CA ASP A 47 8.75 -17.59 -6.40
C ASP A 47 7.34 -18.16 -6.24
N LEU A 48 7.13 -19.01 -5.24
CA LEU A 48 5.82 -19.58 -4.95
C LEU A 48 4.83 -18.48 -4.59
N PHE A 49 5.23 -17.53 -3.75
CA PHE A 49 4.42 -16.37 -3.40
C PHE A 49 4.07 -15.51 -4.62
N ALA A 50 5.03 -15.21 -5.50
CA ALA A 50 4.78 -14.48 -6.74
C ALA A 50 3.77 -15.23 -7.64
N LYS A 51 3.92 -16.54 -7.76
CA LYS A 51 2.99 -17.39 -8.53
C LYS A 51 1.57 -17.38 -7.95
N GLU A 52 1.44 -17.46 -6.63
CA GLU A 52 0.14 -17.43 -5.93
C GLU A 52 -0.58 -16.08 -6.07
N THR A 53 0.16 -14.97 -6.14
CA THR A 53 -0.45 -13.64 -6.30
C THR A 53 -1.06 -13.42 -7.68
N GLY A 54 -0.53 -14.07 -8.72
CA GLY A 54 -0.95 -13.88 -10.11
C GLY A 54 -0.64 -12.49 -10.69
N VAL A 55 0.10 -11.64 -9.98
CA VAL A 55 0.45 -10.28 -10.40
C VAL A 55 1.85 -10.29 -11.03
N PRO A 56 2.02 -9.83 -12.29
CA PRO A 56 3.33 -9.84 -12.98
C PRO A 56 4.45 -9.16 -12.19
N VAL A 57 4.19 -7.98 -11.63
CA VAL A 57 5.11 -7.21 -10.77
C VAL A 57 5.63 -8.01 -9.57
N MET A 58 4.86 -8.97 -9.06
CA MET A 58 5.31 -9.79 -7.93
C MET A 58 6.42 -10.77 -8.32
N ARG A 59 6.55 -11.13 -9.60
CA ARG A 59 7.66 -11.95 -10.11
C ARG A 59 8.96 -11.16 -10.13
N GLU A 60 8.89 -9.90 -10.55
CA GLU A 60 10.02 -8.97 -10.51
C GLU A 60 10.43 -8.67 -9.08
N PHE A 61 9.45 -8.54 -8.17
CA PHE A 61 9.70 -8.46 -6.74
C PHE A 61 10.43 -9.69 -6.19
N ALA A 62 10.02 -10.90 -6.56
CA ALA A 62 10.72 -12.12 -6.15
C ALA A 62 12.17 -12.15 -6.67
N ALA A 63 12.40 -11.72 -7.91
CA ALA A 63 13.75 -11.60 -8.47
C ALA A 63 14.61 -10.57 -7.72
N ALA A 64 14.04 -9.39 -7.41
CA ALA A 64 14.73 -8.36 -6.64
C ALA A 64 15.08 -8.82 -5.22
N VAL A 65 14.20 -9.58 -4.56
CA VAL A 65 14.49 -10.18 -3.25
C VAL A 65 15.61 -11.22 -3.33
N LYS A 66 15.68 -12.01 -4.39
CA LYS A 66 16.80 -12.96 -4.60
C LYS A 66 18.13 -12.23 -4.76
N ILE A 67 18.16 -11.16 -5.56
CA ILE A 67 19.34 -10.30 -5.74
C ILE A 67 19.73 -9.70 -4.38
N GLY A 68 18.76 -9.11 -3.66
CA GLY A 68 19.00 -8.48 -2.36
C GLY A 68 19.47 -9.44 -1.27
N ASN A 69 19.02 -10.69 -1.32
CA ASN A 69 19.45 -11.73 -0.39
C ASN A 69 20.88 -12.23 -0.68
N ASN A 70 21.29 -12.24 -1.96
CA ASN A 70 22.59 -12.81 -2.38
C ASN A 70 23.70 -11.76 -2.43
N ALA A 71 23.40 -10.55 -2.92
CA ALA A 71 24.38 -9.49 -3.15
C ALA A 71 24.19 -8.26 -2.25
N GLY A 72 23.16 -8.27 -1.40
CA GLY A 72 22.87 -7.21 -0.44
C GLY A 72 21.86 -6.17 -0.94
N TYR A 73 21.37 -5.36 0.00
CA TYR A 73 20.28 -4.42 -0.28
C TYR A 73 20.63 -3.35 -1.32
N GLU A 74 21.86 -2.83 -1.31
CA GLU A 74 22.26 -1.73 -2.21
C GLU A 74 22.18 -2.12 -3.68
N GLU A 75 22.55 -3.36 -4.05
CA GLU A 75 22.42 -3.84 -5.43
C GLU A 75 20.96 -4.06 -5.85
N ALA A 76 20.08 -4.35 -4.90
CA ALA A 76 18.66 -4.56 -5.15
C ALA A 76 17.83 -3.27 -5.04
N LYS A 77 18.41 -2.17 -4.55
CA LYS A 77 17.69 -0.93 -4.21
C LYS A 77 16.96 -0.33 -5.40
N SER A 78 17.64 -0.19 -6.53
CA SER A 78 17.06 0.38 -7.76
C SER A 78 15.87 -0.44 -8.26
N TYR A 79 15.94 -1.78 -8.17
CA TYR A 79 14.83 -2.66 -8.50
C TYR A 79 13.64 -2.45 -7.55
N PHE A 80 13.87 -2.37 -6.23
CA PHE A 80 12.80 -2.12 -5.27
C PHE A 80 12.12 -0.75 -5.47
N GLU A 81 12.88 0.26 -5.87
CA GLU A 81 12.31 1.57 -6.19
C GLU A 81 11.42 1.53 -7.45
N SER A 82 11.87 0.88 -8.52
CA SER A 82 11.05 0.67 -9.73
C SER A 82 9.77 -0.08 -9.42
N ILE A 83 9.88 -1.21 -8.71
CA ILE A 83 8.74 -2.05 -8.32
C ILE A 83 7.74 -1.28 -7.45
N LYS A 84 8.21 -0.44 -6.53
CA LYS A 84 7.35 0.41 -5.71
C LYS A 84 6.49 1.33 -6.58
N ASP A 85 7.10 1.97 -7.58
CA ASP A 85 6.40 2.91 -8.43
C ASP A 85 5.39 2.20 -9.34
N GLU A 86 5.72 1.02 -9.85
CA GLU A 86 4.79 0.18 -10.60
C GLU A 86 3.59 -0.30 -9.76
N LEU A 87 3.84 -0.76 -8.53
CA LEU A 87 2.77 -1.12 -7.59
C LEU A 87 1.86 0.08 -7.28
N ARG A 88 2.43 1.28 -7.17
CA ARG A 88 1.67 2.50 -6.95
C ARG A 88 0.78 2.83 -8.15
N GLN A 89 1.31 2.69 -9.36
CA GLN A 89 0.52 2.87 -10.58
C GLN A 89 -0.59 1.83 -10.70
N LEU A 90 -0.29 0.55 -10.47
CA LEU A 90 -1.29 -0.52 -10.48
C LEU A 90 -2.43 -0.22 -9.49
N ARG A 91 -2.09 0.22 -8.28
CA ARG A 91 -3.07 0.62 -7.26
C ARG A 91 -3.94 1.79 -7.73
N LEU A 92 -3.36 2.81 -8.36
CA LEU A 92 -4.11 3.95 -8.89
C LEU A 92 -5.06 3.52 -10.00
N VAL A 93 -4.62 2.65 -10.92
CA VAL A 93 -5.45 2.11 -12.00
C VAL A 93 -6.60 1.29 -11.42
N SER A 94 -6.32 0.35 -10.50
CA SER A 94 -7.36 -0.45 -9.85
C SER A 94 -8.36 0.40 -9.07
N LEU A 95 -7.90 1.44 -8.36
CA LEU A 95 -8.79 2.38 -7.68
C LEU A 95 -9.66 3.11 -8.70
N LYS A 96 -9.09 3.64 -9.78
CA LYS A 96 -9.83 4.33 -10.84
C LYS A 96 -10.89 3.41 -11.45
N GLU A 97 -10.59 2.15 -11.69
CA GLU A 97 -11.56 1.17 -12.19
C GLU A 97 -12.67 0.87 -11.19
N VAL A 98 -12.35 0.64 -9.91
CA VAL A 98 -13.34 0.42 -8.86
C VAL A 98 -14.27 1.63 -8.70
N THR A 99 -13.68 2.83 -8.70
CA THR A 99 -14.40 4.10 -8.62
C THR A 99 -15.27 4.33 -9.85
N ARG A 100 -14.77 4.03 -11.06
CA ARG A 100 -15.53 4.11 -12.32
C ARG A 100 -16.73 3.15 -12.31
N ASN A 101 -16.57 1.97 -11.73
CA ASN A 101 -17.61 0.95 -11.66
C ASN A 101 -18.65 1.20 -10.55
N GLN A 102 -18.44 2.19 -9.66
CA GLN A 102 -19.37 2.57 -8.58
C GLN A 102 -19.74 4.06 -8.62
N PRO A 103 -20.29 4.58 -9.74
CA PRO A 103 -20.53 6.02 -9.91
C PRO A 103 -21.51 6.60 -8.88
N GLN A 104 -22.45 5.80 -8.37
CA GLN A 104 -23.44 6.24 -7.38
C GLN A 104 -22.80 6.62 -6.04
N LYS A 105 -21.82 5.86 -5.55
CA LYS A 105 -21.14 6.15 -4.27
C LYS A 105 -20.26 7.40 -4.37
N VAL A 106 -19.63 7.59 -5.53
CA VAL A 106 -18.81 8.77 -5.82
C VAL A 106 -19.67 10.03 -5.86
N LYS A 107 -20.84 9.98 -6.52
CA LYS A 107 -21.83 11.07 -6.49
C LYS A 107 -22.28 11.39 -5.07
N GLY A 108 -22.55 10.37 -4.25
CA GLY A 108 -22.89 10.56 -2.84
C GLY A 108 -21.81 11.31 -2.04
N LEU A 109 -20.54 10.95 -2.25
CA LEU A 109 -19.41 11.66 -1.63
C LEU A 109 -19.32 13.13 -2.08
N TYR A 110 -19.50 13.40 -3.38
CA TYR A 110 -19.52 14.78 -3.88
C TYR A 110 -20.65 15.62 -3.28
N VAL A 111 -21.85 15.05 -3.14
CA VAL A 111 -22.98 15.72 -2.49
C VAL A 111 -22.67 16.00 -1.02
N LEU A 112 -22.07 15.06 -0.30
CA LEU A 112 -21.73 15.23 1.11
C LEU A 112 -20.68 16.34 1.30
N VAL A 113 -19.66 16.38 0.44
CA VAL A 113 -18.65 17.47 0.43
C VAL A 113 -19.32 18.82 0.15
N ALA A 114 -20.25 18.89 -0.81
CA ALA A 114 -20.97 20.12 -1.11
C ALA A 114 -21.78 20.60 0.10
N VAL A 115 -22.56 19.71 0.72
CA VAL A 115 -23.34 20.03 1.94
C VAL A 115 -22.41 20.51 3.06
N HIS A 116 -21.27 19.86 3.26
CA HIS A 116 -20.32 20.24 4.31
C HIS A 116 -19.74 21.65 4.06
N ALA A 117 -19.39 21.96 2.81
CA ALA A 117 -18.92 23.29 2.42
C ALA A 117 -19.99 24.36 2.65
N PHE A 118 -21.25 24.10 2.28
CA PHE A 118 -22.36 25.02 2.52
C PHE A 118 -22.59 25.28 4.00
N ILE A 119 -22.59 24.24 4.84
CA ILE A 119 -22.77 24.39 6.29
C ILE A 119 -21.61 25.21 6.88
N ALA A 120 -20.37 24.95 6.47
CA ALA A 120 -19.21 25.71 6.96
C ALA A 120 -19.33 27.22 6.65
N VAL A 121 -19.77 27.57 5.43
CA VAL A 121 -20.00 28.96 5.03
C VAL A 121 -21.11 29.60 5.86
N ILE A 122 -22.23 28.89 6.08
CA ILE A 122 -23.34 29.40 6.90
C ILE A 122 -22.88 29.62 8.35
N MET A 123 -22.14 28.69 8.94
CA MET A 123 -21.62 28.83 10.29
C MET A 123 -20.66 30.03 10.41
N ALA A 124 -19.76 30.20 9.44
CA ALA A 124 -18.86 31.35 9.41
C ALA A 124 -19.63 32.67 9.29
N PHE A 125 -20.67 32.71 8.45
CA PHE A 125 -21.52 33.89 8.29
C PHE A 125 -22.28 34.23 9.59
N VAL A 126 -22.87 33.23 10.25
CA VAL A 126 -23.56 33.42 11.53
C VAL A 126 -22.59 33.90 12.61
N ALA A 127 -21.38 33.34 12.68
CA ALA A 127 -20.36 33.77 13.63
C ALA A 127 -20.02 35.27 13.45
N VAL A 128 -19.75 35.70 12.22
CA VAL A 128 -19.46 37.11 11.91
C VAL A 128 -20.63 38.04 12.29
N MET A 129 -21.86 37.64 11.95
CA MET A 129 -23.05 38.44 12.30
C MET A 129 -23.27 38.51 13.81
N SER A 130 -22.98 37.43 14.54
CA SER A 130 -23.09 37.41 16.00
C SER A 130 -22.05 38.29 16.68
N GLU A 131 -20.82 38.32 16.17
CA GLU A 131 -19.77 39.21 16.66
C GLU A 131 -20.13 40.68 16.41
N MET A 132 -20.68 41.01 15.23
CA MET A 132 -21.13 42.37 14.91
C MET A 132 -22.29 42.86 15.80
N GLN A 133 -23.18 41.98 16.24
CA GLN A 133 -24.29 42.35 17.14
C GLN A 133 -23.86 42.49 18.61
N SER A 134 -22.67 41.97 18.96
CA SER A 134 -22.11 42.03 20.31
C SER A 134 -21.20 43.25 20.56
N ILE A 135 -20.96 44.07 19.52
CA ILE A 135 -20.27 45.36 19.54
C ILE A 135 -21.31 46.49 19.60
#